data_AF-A0A7W0MJM6-F1
#
_entry.id   AF-A0A7W0MJM6-F1
#
_cell.length_a   1.000
_cell.length_b   1.000
_cell.length_c   1.000
_cell.angle_alpha   90.00
_cell.angle_beta   90.00
_cell.angle_gamma   90.00
#
_symmetry.space_group_name_H-M   'P 1'
#
loop_
_entity.id
_entity.type
_entity.pdbx_description
1 polymer ?
#
loop_
_entity_poly.entity_id
_entity_poly.type
_entity_poly.pdbx_seq_one_letter_code
_entity_poly.pdbx_strand_id
1 'polypeptide(L)'
;MIKIFTCRGRPDAEELADETINRVTIKAPEVAKEYVGDPALYFYGVAQKVYLESLRKRPPAVVPVEAARSDEIEQEFECLERCLERLSPSGRELVLEYYQNDKRAKIDHRKQLAQKLGIAQNALRLRAHRIRATLQQCVQECLQQSLPV
;
A
#
# COMPACT_ATOMS: atom_id res chain seq x y z
N MET A 1 1.41 8.21 -11.34
CA MET A 1 0.20 7.37 -11.53
C MET A 1 -0.48 6.92 -10.24
N ILE A 2 0.24 6.58 -9.16
CA ILE A 2 -0.36 6.26 -7.85
C ILE A 2 -1.36 7.35 -7.39
N LYS A 3 -1.06 8.63 -7.65
CA LYS A 3 -1.96 9.77 -7.41
C LYS A 3 -3.33 9.63 -8.11
N ILE A 4 -3.38 9.06 -9.32
CA ILE A 4 -4.61 8.84 -10.10
C ILE A 4 -5.51 7.83 -9.37
N PHE A 5 -4.96 6.72 -8.88
CA PHE A 5 -5.69 5.65 -8.19
C PHE A 5 -6.03 6.01 -6.74
N THR A 6 -5.14 6.71 -6.05
CA THR A 6 -5.42 7.25 -4.71
C THR A 6 -6.49 8.35 -4.77
N CYS A 7 -6.48 9.23 -5.77
CA CYS A 7 -7.56 10.19 -6.02
C CYS A 7 -8.87 9.49 -6.41
N ARG A 8 -8.80 8.31 -7.05
CA ARG A 8 -9.96 7.42 -7.32
C ARG A 8 -10.32 6.50 -6.15
N GLY A 9 -9.69 6.68 -4.98
CA GLY A 9 -10.09 6.00 -3.75
C GLY A 9 -9.70 4.53 -3.62
N ARG A 10 -8.77 4.04 -4.46
CA ARG A 10 -8.33 2.64 -4.42
C ARG A 10 -7.40 2.36 -3.23
N PRO A 11 -7.65 1.34 -2.38
CA PRO A 11 -6.79 1.00 -1.24
C PRO A 11 -5.52 0.24 -1.67
N ASP A 12 -5.59 -0.37 -2.86
CA ASP A 12 -4.59 -1.07 -3.68
C ASP A 12 -4.00 -0.13 -4.76
N ALA A 13 -4.03 1.19 -4.54
CA ALA A 13 -3.64 2.18 -5.54
C ALA A 13 -2.18 2.05 -6.03
N GLU A 14 -1.31 1.47 -5.20
CA GLU A 14 0.07 1.15 -5.55
C GLU A 14 0.09 -0.05 -6.52
N GLU A 15 -0.61 -1.13 -6.17
CA GLU A 15 -0.75 -2.34 -7.00
C GLU A 15 -1.41 -2.06 -8.37
N LEU A 16 -2.43 -1.21 -8.42
CA LEU A 16 -3.07 -0.81 -9.67
C LEU A 16 -2.19 0.13 -10.51
N ALA A 17 -1.31 0.91 -9.88
CA ALA A 17 -0.33 1.69 -10.61
C ALA A 17 0.75 0.80 -11.22
N ASP A 18 1.22 -0.22 -10.50
CA ASP A 18 2.21 -1.20 -10.99
C ASP A 18 1.64 -2.04 -12.14
N GLU A 19 0.39 -2.49 -12.02
CA GLU A 19 -0.33 -3.19 -13.09
C GLU A 19 -0.48 -2.33 -14.35
N THR A 20 -0.63 -1.01 -14.18
CA THR A 20 -0.69 -0.06 -15.30
C THR A 20 0.65 0.06 -16.01
N ILE A 21 1.76 0.16 -15.26
CA ILE A 21 3.11 0.26 -15.84
C ILE A 21 3.42 -1.01 -16.62
N ASN A 22 3.17 -2.18 -16.03
CA ASN A 22 3.46 -3.47 -16.63
C ASN A 22 2.79 -3.63 -18.01
N ARG A 23 1.51 -3.25 -18.13
CA ARG A 23 0.76 -3.31 -19.38
C ARG A 23 1.26 -2.35 -20.45
N VAL A 24 1.73 -1.17 -20.04
CA VAL A 24 2.30 -0.20 -20.98
C VAL A 24 3.66 -0.69 -21.48
N THR A 25 4.51 -1.22 -20.61
CA THR A 25 5.84 -1.75 -20.98
C THR A 25 5.74 -2.87 -22.01
N ILE A 26 4.76 -3.78 -21.86
CA ILE A 26 4.53 -4.87 -22.83
C ILE A 26 4.13 -4.32 -24.21
N LYS A 27 3.31 -3.26 -24.25
CA LYS A 27 2.82 -2.66 -25.50
C LYS A 27 3.74 -1.59 -26.09
N ALA A 28 4.72 -1.12 -25.32
CA ALA A 28 5.60 -0.03 -25.71
C ALA A 28 6.36 -0.27 -27.02
N PRO A 29 6.92 -1.46 -27.33
CA PRO A 29 7.69 -1.67 -28.57
C PRO A 29 6.87 -1.52 -29.85
N GLU A 30 5.56 -1.80 -29.78
CA GLU A 30 4.61 -1.66 -30.88
C GLU A 30 4.05 -0.23 -30.94
N VAL A 31 3.61 0.28 -29.80
CA VAL A 31 2.91 1.56 -29.69
C VAL A 31 3.86 2.75 -29.82
N ALA A 32 5.12 2.65 -29.39
CA ALA A 32 6.09 3.75 -29.48
C ALA A 32 6.43 4.14 -30.92
N LYS A 33 6.18 3.28 -31.91
CA LYS A 33 6.44 3.56 -33.33
C LYS A 33 5.30 4.33 -34.00
N GLU A 34 4.08 4.17 -33.52
CA GLU A 34 2.85 4.67 -34.17
C GLU A 34 2.11 5.73 -33.34
N TYR A 35 2.31 5.76 -32.03
CA TYR A 35 1.61 6.67 -31.15
C TYR A 35 2.21 8.07 -31.22
N VAL A 36 1.43 8.99 -31.79
CA VAL A 36 1.77 10.42 -31.87
C VAL A 36 0.95 11.17 -30.82
N GLY A 37 1.61 11.53 -29.72
CA GLY A 37 1.00 12.24 -28.60
C GLY A 37 1.84 12.20 -27.33
N ASP A 38 1.37 12.83 -26.25
CA ASP A 38 2.04 12.79 -24.95
C ASP A 38 1.96 11.37 -24.36
N PRO A 39 3.09 10.70 -24.09
CA PRO A 39 3.11 9.39 -23.45
C PRO A 39 2.29 9.35 -22.14
N ALA A 40 2.25 10.44 -21.37
CA ALA A 40 1.47 10.51 -20.13
C ALA A 40 -0.03 10.28 -20.35
N LEU A 41 -0.58 10.67 -21.50
CA LEU A 41 -1.99 10.44 -21.85
C LEU A 41 -2.26 8.96 -22.16
N TYR A 42 -1.30 8.27 -22.79
CA TYR A 42 -1.38 6.82 -22.99
C TYR A 42 -1.40 6.08 -21.66
N PHE A 43 -0.47 6.42 -20.76
CA PHE A 43 -0.43 5.89 -19.39
C PHE A 43 -1.74 6.15 -18.63
N TYR A 44 -2.33 7.35 -18.76
CA TYR A 44 -3.63 7.68 -18.17
C TYR A 44 -4.76 6.80 -18.74
N GLY A 45 -4.77 6.55 -20.05
CA GLY A 45 -5.73 5.68 -20.71
C GLY A 45 -5.65 4.22 -20.24
N VAL A 46 -4.43 3.69 -20.07
CA VAL A 46 -4.24 2.34 -19.50
C VAL A 46 -4.62 2.31 -18.02
N ALA A 47 -4.27 3.34 -17.24
CA ALA A 47 -4.66 3.45 -15.83
C ALA A 47 -6.19 3.39 -15.65
N GLN A 48 -6.92 4.06 -16.53
CA GLN A 48 -8.37 4.03 -16.57
C GLN A 48 -8.93 2.63 -16.85
N LYS A 49 -8.31 1.85 -17.76
CA LYS A 49 -8.75 0.47 -18.05
C LYS A 49 -8.45 -0.48 -16.89
N VAL A 50 -7.25 -0.41 -16.33
CA VAL A 50 -6.85 -1.18 -15.14
C VAL A 50 -7.80 -0.90 -13.97
N TYR A 51 -8.15 0.37 -13.75
CA TYR A 51 -9.17 0.77 -12.79
C TYR A 51 -10.50 0.06 -13.05
N LEU A 52 -11.02 0.10 -14.28
CA LEU A 52 -12.29 -0.55 -14.64
C LEU A 52 -12.26 -2.08 -14.46
N GLU A 53 -11.14 -2.75 -14.72
CA GLU A 53 -10.98 -4.19 -14.52
C GLU A 53 -10.88 -4.57 -13.04
N SER A 54 -10.20 -3.76 -12.23
CA SER A 54 -10.12 -3.95 -10.77
C SER A 54 -11.49 -3.87 -10.10
N LEU A 55 -12.46 -3.22 -10.74
CA LEU A 55 -13.86 -3.19 -10.30
C LEU A 55 -14.60 -4.49 -10.62
N ARG A 56 -14.14 -5.25 -11.63
CA ARG A 56 -14.75 -6.51 -12.09
C ARG A 56 -14.21 -7.76 -11.38
N LYS A 57 -12.99 -7.74 -10.85
CA LYS A 57 -12.41 -8.87 -10.07
C LYS A 57 -13.10 -9.03 -8.70
N ARG A 58 -13.57 -10.24 -8.39
CA ARG A 58 -14.09 -10.65 -7.07
C ARG A 58 -12.90 -11.07 -6.17
N PRO A 59 -12.88 -10.74 -4.87
CA PRO A 59 -11.72 -10.98 -4.00
C PRO A 59 -11.39 -12.48 -3.80
N PRO A 60 -10.09 -12.91 -3.78
CA PRO A 60 -9.70 -14.31 -3.59
C PRO A 60 -9.87 -14.78 -2.13
N ALA A 61 -10.19 -16.06 -1.92
CA ALA A 61 -10.31 -16.71 -0.62
C ALA A 61 -8.91 -16.90 0.04
N VAL A 62 -8.84 -16.83 1.37
CA VAL A 62 -7.60 -16.91 2.17
C VAL A 62 -7.17 -18.37 2.34
N VAL A 63 -5.87 -18.67 2.22
CA VAL A 63 -5.26 -20.02 2.42
C VAL A 63 -4.33 -20.03 3.67
N PRO A 64 -4.17 -21.15 4.40
CA PRO A 64 -3.39 -21.24 5.65
C PRO A 64 -1.86 -21.32 5.41
N VAL A 65 -1.05 -20.81 6.36
CA VAL A 65 0.43 -20.68 6.29
C VAL A 65 1.12 -21.84 7.05
N GLU A 66 2.14 -22.48 6.46
CA GLU A 66 2.94 -23.58 7.04
C GLU A 66 4.26 -23.10 7.70
N ALA A 67 4.68 -23.80 8.76
CA ALA A 67 5.53 -23.36 9.87
C ALA A 67 7.07 -23.36 9.67
N ALA A 68 7.62 -23.37 8.45
CA ALA A 68 9.06 -23.52 8.22
C ALA A 68 9.86 -22.19 8.06
N ARG A 69 9.25 -21.04 8.39
CA ARG A 69 9.89 -19.70 8.38
C ARG A 69 9.88 -19.03 9.76
N SER A 70 9.75 -19.80 10.84
CA SER A 70 9.40 -19.28 12.18
C SER A 70 10.41 -18.25 12.70
N ASP A 71 11.71 -18.55 12.71
CA ASP A 71 12.68 -17.76 13.49
C ASP A 71 12.94 -16.35 12.91
N GLU A 72 13.10 -16.22 11.59
CA GLU A 72 13.28 -14.90 10.93
C GLU A 72 12.01 -14.05 11.03
N ILE A 73 10.85 -14.69 10.84
CA ILE A 73 9.55 -14.04 10.97
C ILE A 73 9.33 -13.60 12.42
N GLU A 74 9.68 -14.43 13.40
CA GLU A 74 9.61 -14.12 14.83
C GLU A 74 10.47 -12.91 15.18
N GLN A 75 11.71 -12.82 14.71
CA GLN A 75 12.58 -11.66 14.94
C GLN A 75 12.05 -10.37 14.29
N GLU A 76 11.52 -10.45 13.06
CA GLU A 76 10.87 -9.32 12.39
C GLU A 76 9.63 -8.85 13.17
N PHE A 77 8.83 -9.78 13.68
CA PHE A 77 7.67 -9.48 14.51
C PHE A 77 8.05 -8.85 15.85
N GLU A 78 9.05 -9.40 16.55
CA GLU A 78 9.55 -8.82 17.81
C GLU A 78 10.06 -7.38 17.62
N CYS A 79 10.83 -7.14 16.54
CA CYS A 79 11.28 -5.80 16.20
C CYS A 79 10.12 -4.87 15.85
N LEU A 80 9.10 -5.36 15.13
CA LEU A 80 7.88 -4.60 14.84
C LEU A 80 7.12 -4.22 16.11
N GLU A 81 6.94 -5.14 17.06
CA GLU A 81 6.28 -4.89 18.33
C GLU A 81 7.02 -3.81 19.14
N ARG A 82 8.34 -3.95 19.29
CA ARG A 82 9.18 -2.95 19.97
C ARG A 82 9.11 -1.58 19.29
N CYS A 83 9.07 -1.54 17.97
CA CYS A 83 8.98 -0.29 17.21
C CYS A 83 7.58 0.34 17.28
N LEU A 84 6.52 -0.47 17.39
CA LEU A 84 5.17 0.03 17.65
C LEU A 84 5.04 0.65 19.05
N GLU A 85 5.75 0.11 20.05
CA GLU A 85 5.80 0.67 21.41
C GLU A 85 6.54 2.02 21.49
N ARG A 86 7.56 2.22 20.64
CA ARG A 86 8.29 3.50 20.55
C ARG A 86 7.47 4.61 19.90
N LEU A 87 6.40 4.26 19.19
CA LEU A 87 5.53 5.22 18.55
C LEU A 87 4.64 5.91 19.59
N SER A 88 4.29 7.17 19.35
CA SER A 88 3.29 7.85 20.18
C SER A 88 1.99 7.03 20.25
N PRO A 89 1.27 6.99 21.38
CA PRO A 89 0.03 6.21 21.53
C PRO A 89 -0.98 6.46 20.41
N SER A 90 -1.14 7.73 20.02
CA SER A 90 -2.02 8.16 18.93
C SER A 90 -1.54 7.71 17.55
N GLY A 91 -0.23 7.67 17.33
CA GLY A 91 0.36 7.13 16.10
C GLY A 91 0.20 5.62 15.96
N ARG A 92 0.36 4.90 17.08
CA ARG A 92 0.19 3.43 17.15
C ARG A 92 -1.26 3.04 16.88
N GLU A 93 -2.20 3.70 17.54
CA GLU A 93 -3.63 3.49 17.30
C GLU A 93 -4.00 3.78 15.83
N LEU A 94 -3.52 4.90 15.28
CA LEU A 94 -3.80 5.28 13.90
C LEU A 94 -3.29 4.25 12.90
N VAL A 95 -2.07 3.74 13.06
CA VAL A 95 -1.49 2.78 12.08
C VAL A 95 -2.18 1.42 12.17
N LEU A 96 -2.50 0.95 13.37
CA LEU A 96 -3.22 -0.31 13.57
C LEU A 96 -4.63 -0.22 12.95
N GLU A 97 -5.40 0.82 13.29
CA GLU A 97 -6.74 1.05 12.73
C GLU A 97 -6.67 1.27 11.20
N TYR A 98 -5.61 1.87 10.67
CA TYR A 98 -5.45 2.08 9.22
C TYR A 98 -5.20 0.78 8.42
N TYR A 99 -4.58 -0.24 9.01
CA TYR A 99 -4.20 -1.50 8.33
C TYR A 99 -5.07 -2.72 8.67
N GLN A 100 -5.92 -2.66 9.71
CA GLN A 100 -6.69 -3.79 10.25
C GLN A 100 -7.65 -4.52 9.28
N ASN A 101 -8.01 -3.93 8.13
CA ASN A 101 -9.07 -4.45 7.25
C ASN A 101 -8.59 -4.82 5.84
N ASP A 102 -9.17 -5.89 5.29
CA ASP A 102 -8.92 -6.36 3.93
C ASP A 102 -9.88 -5.81 2.88
N LYS A 103 -9.33 -5.52 1.70
CA LYS A 103 -10.06 -5.24 0.45
C LYS A 103 -11.10 -4.10 0.58
N ARG A 104 -12.38 -4.33 0.28
CA ARG A 104 -13.42 -3.26 0.25
C ARG A 104 -13.69 -2.64 1.62
N ALA A 105 -13.61 -3.43 2.70
CA ALA A 105 -13.78 -2.95 4.07
C ALA A 105 -12.72 -1.88 4.44
N LYS A 106 -11.55 -1.92 3.80
CA LYS A 106 -10.45 -0.97 4.01
C LYS A 106 -10.77 0.46 3.56
N ILE A 107 -11.63 0.64 2.55
CA ILE A 107 -11.98 1.98 2.05
C ILE A 107 -12.91 2.69 3.03
N ASP A 108 -13.99 2.04 3.44
CA ASP A 108 -14.99 2.63 4.33
C ASP A 108 -14.42 2.85 5.74
N HIS A 109 -13.59 1.94 6.19
CA HIS A 109 -12.86 2.10 7.44
C HIS A 109 -11.97 3.34 7.46
N ARG A 110 -11.20 3.58 6.39
CA ARG A 110 -10.35 4.78 6.27
C ARG A 110 -11.16 6.08 6.23
N LYS A 111 -12.40 6.04 5.71
CA LYS A 111 -13.30 7.20 5.76
C LYS A 111 -13.80 7.47 7.17
N GLN A 112 -14.25 6.44 7.88
CA GLN A 112 -14.71 6.55 9.25
C GLN A 112 -13.58 7.02 10.18
N LEU A 113 -12.39 6.48 10.01
CA LEU A 113 -11.20 6.90 10.76
C LEU A 113 -10.86 8.38 10.52
N ALA A 114 -10.93 8.85 9.27
CA ALA A 114 -10.71 10.26 8.96
C ALA A 114 -11.76 11.17 9.62
N GLN A 115 -13.04 10.74 9.66
CA GLN A 115 -14.13 11.47 10.30
C GLN A 115 -13.99 11.51 11.83
N LYS A 116 -13.69 10.38 12.47
CA LYS A 116 -13.43 10.29 13.92
C LYS A 116 -12.33 11.26 14.35
N LEU A 117 -11.27 11.35 13.54
CA LEU A 117 -10.12 12.22 13.79
C LEU A 117 -10.34 13.68 13.36
N GLY A 118 -11.47 14.00 12.72
CA GLY A 118 -11.76 15.34 12.22
C GLY A 118 -10.81 15.82 11.12
N ILE A 119 -10.21 14.91 10.34
CA ILE A 119 -9.21 15.24 9.31
C ILE A 119 -9.65 14.80 7.90
N ALA A 120 -9.07 15.44 6.89
CA ALA A 120 -9.26 15.01 5.51
C ALA A 120 -8.65 13.62 5.26
N GLN A 121 -9.27 12.81 4.41
CA GLN A 121 -8.75 11.48 4.06
C GLN A 121 -7.33 11.50 3.48
N ASN A 122 -6.97 12.54 2.71
CA ASN A 122 -5.60 12.71 2.23
C ASN A 122 -4.62 13.01 3.37
N ALA A 123 -5.04 13.75 4.40
CA ALA A 123 -4.24 13.98 5.59
C ALA A 123 -4.06 12.69 6.40
N LEU A 124 -5.12 11.86 6.52
CA LEU A 124 -5.02 10.52 7.12
C LEU A 124 -3.99 9.66 6.38
N ARG A 125 -4.04 9.62 5.04
CA ARG A 125 -3.10 8.87 4.21
C ARG A 125 -1.65 9.35 4.40
N LEU A 126 -1.42 10.65 4.42
CA LEU A 126 -0.09 11.22 4.63
C LEU A 126 0.44 10.93 6.05
N ARG A 127 -0.42 10.98 7.07
CA ARG A 127 -0.05 10.60 8.43
C ARG A 127 0.31 9.11 8.52
N ALA A 128 -0.51 8.23 7.96
CA ALA A 128 -0.23 6.80 7.91
C ALA A 128 1.08 6.49 7.14
N HIS A 129 1.32 7.17 6.02
CA HIS A 129 2.56 7.03 5.25
C HIS A 129 3.80 7.41 6.07
N ARG A 130 3.74 8.55 6.79
CA ARG A 130 4.86 9.00 7.64
C ARG A 130 5.14 8.03 8.77
N ILE A 131 4.09 7.55 9.44
CA ILE A 131 4.23 6.56 10.53
C ILE A 131 4.81 5.25 9.98
N ARG A 132 4.36 4.78 8.81
CA ARG A 132 4.95 3.61 8.15
C ARG A 132 6.44 3.79 7.88
N ALA A 133 6.85 4.96 7.36
CA ALA A 133 8.26 5.24 7.10
C ALA A 133 9.10 5.20 8.39
N THR A 134 8.58 5.75 9.48
CA THR A 134 9.24 5.70 10.80
C THR A 134 9.34 4.28 11.35
N LEU A 135 8.27 3.48 11.26
CA LEU A 135 8.28 2.09 11.70
C LEU A 135 9.26 1.25 10.87
N GLN A 136 9.27 1.44 9.55
CA GLN A 136 10.21 0.75 8.66
C GLN A 136 11.66 1.03 9.04
N GLN A 137 12.01 2.30 9.27
CA GLN A 137 13.36 2.67 9.69
C GLN A 137 13.72 2.03 11.05
N CYS A 138 12.81 2.09 12.01
CA CYS A 138 13.03 1.50 13.34
C CYS A 138 13.23 -0.03 13.28
N VAL A 139 12.42 -0.74 12.50
CA VAL A 139 12.52 -2.20 12.37
C VAL A 139 13.83 -2.58 11.68
N GLN A 140 14.24 -1.83 10.65
CA GLN A 140 15.54 -2.03 9.99
C GLN A 140 16.71 -1.85 10.96
N GLU A 141 16.71 -0.79 11.77
CA GLU A 141 17.73 -0.56 12.79
C GLU A 141 17.73 -1.65 13.88
N CYS A 142 16.55 -2.15 14.27
CA CYS A 142 16.41 -3.24 15.24
C CYS A 142 16.98 -4.57 14.72
N LEU A 143 16.64 -4.93 13.48
CA LEU A 143 17.13 -6.16 12.84
C LEU A 143 18.65 -6.14 12.62
N GLN A 144 19.22 -4.97 12.34
CA GLN A 144 20.67 -4.80 12.23
C GLN A 144 21.40 -4.98 13.57
N GLN A 145 20.73 -4.69 14.68
CA GLN A 145 21.27 -4.86 16.04
C GLN A 145 21.10 -6.29 16.56
N SER A 146 20.13 -7.05 16.02
CA SER A 146 19.87 -8.45 16.41
C SER A 146 20.64 -9.49 15.60
N LEU A 147 21.31 -9.10 14.50
CA LEU A 147 22.24 -9.99 13.81
C LEU A 147 23.50 -10.19 14.66
N PRO A 148 23.83 -11.42 15.10
CA PRO A 148 25.13 -11.68 15.72
C PRO A 148 26.25 -11.54 14.68
N VAL A 149 27.34 -10.86 15.06
CA VAL A 149 28.63 -10.89 14.35
C VAL A 149 29.34 -12.22 14.61
#